data_AF-A0A0U5MGA4-F1
#
_entry.id   AF-A0A0U5MGA4-F1
#
_cell.length_a   1.000
_cell.length_b   1.000
_cell.length_c   1.000
_cell.angle_alpha   90.00
_cell.angle_beta   90.00
_cell.angle_gamma   90.00
#
_symmetry.space_group_name_H-M   'P 1'
#
loop_
_entity.id
_entity.type
_entity.pdbx_description
1 polymer ?
#
loop_
_entity_poly.entity_id
_entity_poly.type
_entity_poly.pdbx_seq_one_letter_code
_entity_poly.pdbx_strand_id
1 'polypeptide(L)'
;MSNPTLRGRTNTAAFLVGSAVAVIVLVALVAVWRLFSTEGGAGFAVGALVALGLAGLFLLAVSLAAFREVGAVLGLIERGAAVAHHAAQGDLNVRVLRIGRKDELGRMMNGLNHVLDLTEEFAKDTGAAMKRAGAKEYFRYIPVQGLRGDYHLYAEMINKVLGDMEARDQETQTFEKNVHEMVSQVATATTGIGRTAQTMAGRSESAGGRSITVGEAADTTTHLASAVSESTRQLAHAINEIAQQVTQSASVAQNAVSDIGETVDRMNGLAESVSQIGVVVQLINDIAAQTNLLALNATIEAARAGEAGKGFAVVANEVKNLANQTARATEDISRQVGAVQDAARSAASGIEGVVATIRTIDSISAAIAGAVQEQEAVTRDISAHIDEVAAKASEVSENVAHLSQSTAQACGGTVRVIWSARTLSKVVEALNDEVNAYVSKVR
;
A
#
# COMPACT_ATOMS: atom_id res chain seq x y z
N MET A 1 -14.69 -32.73 81.16
CA MET A 1 -15.82 -32.85 82.10
C MET A 1 -15.95 -34.31 82.50
N SER A 2 -15.51 -34.63 83.71
CA SER A 2 -15.35 -35.98 84.23
C SER A 2 -16.70 -36.52 84.70
N ASN A 3 -17.28 -37.49 83.99
CA ASN A 3 -18.60 -38.04 84.33
C ASN A 3 -18.52 -38.88 85.64
N PRO A 4 -19.15 -38.45 86.75
CA PRO A 4 -19.00 -39.10 88.06
C PRO A 4 -19.80 -40.41 88.19
N THR A 5 -20.53 -40.82 87.16
CA THR A 5 -21.46 -41.96 87.18
C THR A 5 -20.79 -43.33 87.03
N LEU A 6 -19.54 -43.41 86.58
CA LEU A 6 -18.84 -44.70 86.38
C LEU A 6 -18.01 -45.16 87.59
N ARG A 7 -17.53 -44.24 88.43
CA ARG A 7 -16.90 -44.59 89.73
C ARG A 7 -17.86 -45.28 90.70
N GLY A 8 -19.17 -45.07 90.54
CA GLY A 8 -20.20 -45.78 91.29
C GLY A 8 -20.38 -47.25 90.89
N ARG A 9 -19.98 -47.65 89.67
CA ARG A 9 -20.20 -49.01 89.16
C ARG A 9 -19.04 -49.98 89.44
N THR A 10 -17.82 -49.48 89.57
CA THR A 10 -16.70 -50.27 90.11
C THR A 10 -16.94 -50.66 91.57
N ASN A 11 -17.62 -49.81 92.33
CA ASN A 11 -18.06 -50.12 93.70
C ASN A 11 -19.16 -51.20 93.75
N THR A 12 -20.08 -51.27 92.78
CA THR A 12 -21.14 -52.30 92.78
C THR A 12 -20.63 -53.68 92.39
N ALA A 13 -19.65 -53.78 91.49
CA ALA A 13 -18.97 -55.05 91.20
C ALA A 13 -18.14 -55.56 92.39
N ALA A 14 -17.42 -54.64 93.07
CA ALA A 14 -16.72 -54.97 94.32
C ALA A 14 -17.69 -55.39 95.44
N PHE A 15 -18.88 -54.77 95.52
CA PHE A 15 -19.92 -55.12 96.50
C PHE A 15 -20.59 -56.48 96.20
N LEU A 16 -20.83 -56.82 94.93
CA LEU A 16 -21.40 -58.10 94.52
C LEU A 16 -20.43 -59.27 94.75
N VAL A 17 -19.14 -59.07 94.47
CA VAL A 17 -18.11 -60.09 94.74
C VAL A 17 -17.86 -60.22 96.25
N GLY A 18 -17.80 -59.11 96.98
CA GLY A 18 -17.67 -59.11 98.44
C GLY A 18 -18.85 -59.79 99.15
N SER A 19 -20.08 -59.57 98.68
CA SER A 19 -21.28 -60.21 99.24
C SER A 19 -21.37 -61.70 98.90
N ALA A 20 -20.98 -62.13 97.69
CA ALA A 20 -20.91 -63.55 97.35
C ALA A 20 -19.89 -64.32 98.21
N VAL A 21 -18.72 -63.73 98.45
CA VAL A 21 -17.70 -64.31 99.35
C VAL A 21 -18.19 -64.35 100.80
N ALA A 22 -18.86 -63.29 101.27
CA ALA A 22 -19.43 -63.25 102.63
C ALA A 22 -20.51 -64.33 102.84
N VAL A 23 -21.40 -64.55 101.86
CA VAL A 23 -22.45 -65.60 101.95
C VAL A 23 -21.83 -67.00 101.99
N ILE A 24 -20.77 -67.25 101.21
CA ILE A 24 -20.09 -68.55 101.19
C ILE A 24 -19.35 -68.83 102.50
N VAL A 25 -18.69 -67.82 103.08
CA VAL A 25 -18.05 -67.93 104.41
C VAL A 25 -19.09 -68.20 105.51
N LEU A 26 -20.27 -67.57 105.41
CA LEU A 26 -21.36 -67.76 106.37
C LEU A 26 -21.98 -69.17 106.27
N VAL A 27 -22.17 -69.68 105.05
CA VAL A 27 -22.63 -71.08 104.81
C VAL A 27 -21.58 -72.09 105.30
N ALA A 28 -20.29 -71.82 105.11
CA ALA A 28 -19.20 -72.65 105.62
C ALA A 28 -19.15 -72.68 107.16
N LEU A 29 -19.34 -71.54 107.83
CA LEU A 29 -19.40 -71.47 109.31
C LEU A 29 -20.59 -72.25 109.89
N VAL A 30 -21.76 -72.18 109.24
CA VAL A 30 -22.96 -72.94 109.65
C VAL A 30 -22.75 -74.46 109.47
N ALA A 31 -22.07 -74.88 108.40
CA ALA A 31 -21.74 -76.29 108.19
C ALA A 31 -20.76 -76.83 109.25
N VAL A 32 -19.78 -76.03 109.69
CA VAL A 32 -18.84 -76.38 110.76
C VAL A 32 -19.53 -76.52 112.13
N TRP A 33 -20.49 -75.63 112.46
CA TRP A 33 -21.25 -75.73 113.71
C TRP A 33 -22.10 -77.01 113.79
N ARG A 34 -22.70 -77.44 112.68
CA ARG A 34 -23.46 -78.70 112.61
C ARG A 34 -22.60 -79.96 112.71
N LEU A 35 -21.34 -79.92 112.27
CA LEU A 35 -20.43 -81.06 112.34
C LEU A 35 -19.86 -81.29 113.74
N PHE A 36 -19.82 -80.27 114.59
CA PHE A 36 -19.36 -80.38 115.99
C PHE A 36 -20.43 -80.95 116.94
N SER A 37 -21.71 -80.99 116.57
CA SER A 37 -22.82 -81.40 117.46
C SER A 37 -23.24 -82.87 117.36
N THR A 38 -22.53 -83.70 116.59
CA THR A 38 -22.81 -85.14 116.44
C THR A 38 -21.59 -85.99 116.79
N GLU A 39 -21.80 -87.03 117.61
CA GLU A 39 -20.81 -87.76 118.41
C GLU A 39 -19.56 -88.31 117.70
N GLY A 40 -18.42 -88.25 118.40
CA GLY A 40 -17.44 -89.34 118.50
C GLY A 40 -16.47 -89.58 117.33
N GLY A 41 -15.47 -88.71 117.13
CA GLY A 41 -14.31 -89.05 116.27
C GLY A 41 -13.34 -87.90 116.01
N ALA A 42 -12.40 -87.67 116.94
CA ALA A 42 -11.39 -86.59 116.87
C ALA A 42 -10.45 -86.62 115.64
N GLY A 43 -10.51 -87.66 114.79
CA GLY A 43 -9.75 -87.75 113.53
C GLY A 43 -10.43 -87.15 112.30
N PHE A 44 -11.77 -87.00 112.28
CA PHE A 44 -12.52 -86.54 111.10
C PHE A 44 -12.70 -85.01 111.04
N ALA A 45 -12.66 -84.34 112.20
CA ALA A 45 -12.84 -82.88 112.31
C ALA A 45 -11.68 -82.06 111.70
N VAL A 46 -10.44 -82.59 111.74
CA VAL A 46 -9.27 -81.90 111.19
C VAL A 46 -9.25 -81.95 109.65
N GLY A 47 -9.71 -83.04 109.05
CA GLY A 47 -9.80 -83.17 107.58
C GLY A 47 -10.85 -82.24 106.96
N ALA A 48 -11.99 -82.03 107.62
CA ALA A 48 -13.05 -81.14 107.15
C ALA A 48 -12.63 -79.65 107.21
N LEU A 49 -11.88 -79.23 108.23
CA LEU A 49 -11.35 -77.87 108.36
C LEU A 49 -10.33 -77.53 107.26
N VAL A 50 -9.45 -78.48 106.91
CA VAL A 50 -8.46 -78.29 105.84
C VAL A 50 -9.14 -78.24 104.46
N ALA A 51 -10.14 -79.09 104.21
CA ALA A 51 -10.88 -79.10 102.95
C ALA A 51 -11.68 -77.80 102.73
N LEU A 52 -12.34 -77.27 103.77
CA LEU A 52 -13.07 -76.00 103.69
C LEU A 52 -12.14 -74.79 103.54
N GLY A 53 -10.98 -74.80 104.22
CA GLY A 53 -9.94 -73.77 104.05
C GLY A 53 -9.37 -73.73 102.62
N LEU A 54 -9.13 -74.91 102.02
CA LEU A 54 -8.68 -75.02 100.64
C LEU A 54 -9.76 -74.62 99.62
N ALA A 55 -11.02 -74.97 99.86
CA ALA A 55 -12.14 -74.53 99.03
C ALA A 55 -12.35 -73.00 99.09
N GLY A 56 -12.21 -72.41 100.28
CA GLY A 56 -12.22 -70.96 100.48
C GLY A 56 -11.08 -70.26 99.75
N LEU A 57 -9.85 -70.77 99.86
CA LEU A 57 -8.68 -70.25 99.14
C LEU A 57 -8.84 -70.39 97.61
N PHE A 58 -9.40 -71.49 97.12
CA PHE A 58 -9.66 -71.70 95.70
C PHE A 58 -10.73 -70.73 95.17
N LEU A 59 -11.84 -70.55 95.90
CA LEU A 59 -12.87 -69.58 95.52
C LEU A 59 -12.36 -68.14 95.59
N LEU A 60 -11.51 -67.81 96.56
CA LEU A 60 -10.89 -66.49 96.67
C LEU A 60 -9.88 -66.28 95.52
N ALA A 61 -9.13 -67.30 95.12
CA ALA A 61 -8.25 -67.26 93.95
C ALA A 61 -9.03 -67.13 92.62
N VAL A 62 -10.14 -67.87 92.46
CA VAL A 62 -11.03 -67.75 91.28
C VAL A 62 -11.71 -66.39 91.25
N SER A 63 -12.16 -65.87 92.39
CA SER A 63 -12.76 -64.55 92.51
C SER A 63 -11.74 -63.44 92.22
N LEU A 64 -10.49 -63.59 92.68
CA LEU A 64 -9.41 -62.64 92.40
C LEU A 64 -8.98 -62.69 90.94
N ALA A 65 -8.94 -63.88 90.33
CA ALA A 65 -8.69 -64.06 88.90
C ALA A 65 -9.82 -63.47 88.06
N ALA A 66 -11.09 -63.70 88.42
CA ALA A 66 -12.26 -63.11 87.78
C ALA A 66 -12.29 -61.59 87.93
N PHE A 67 -11.96 -61.04 89.11
CA PHE A 67 -11.87 -59.61 89.33
C PHE A 67 -10.74 -58.97 88.51
N ARG A 68 -9.59 -59.64 88.40
CA ARG A 68 -8.46 -59.20 87.57
C ARG A 68 -8.81 -59.23 86.08
N GLU A 69 -9.52 -60.26 85.61
CA GLU A 69 -10.02 -60.36 84.23
C GLU A 69 -11.08 -59.29 83.92
N VAL A 70 -12.07 -59.10 84.79
CA VAL A 70 -13.11 -58.06 84.64
C VAL A 70 -12.50 -56.66 84.67
N GLY A 71 -11.54 -56.41 85.56
CA GLY A 71 -10.79 -55.14 85.62
C GLY A 71 -9.95 -54.90 84.37
N ALA A 72 -9.32 -55.93 83.81
CA ALA A 72 -8.57 -55.84 82.56
C ALA A 72 -9.47 -55.56 81.34
N VAL A 73 -10.67 -56.16 81.31
CA VAL A 73 -11.70 -55.91 80.27
C VAL A 73 -12.23 -54.48 80.36
N LEU A 74 -12.67 -54.03 81.54
CA LEU A 74 -13.18 -52.67 81.75
C LEU A 74 -12.11 -51.62 81.42
N GLY A 75 -10.86 -51.84 81.85
CA GLY A 75 -9.76 -50.92 81.54
C GLY A 75 -9.35 -50.90 80.06
N LEU A 76 -9.59 -51.96 79.29
CA LEU A 76 -9.39 -51.95 77.83
C LEU A 76 -10.55 -51.22 77.12
N ILE A 77 -11.79 -51.41 77.58
CA ILE A 77 -12.97 -50.69 77.08
C ILE A 77 -12.85 -49.19 77.33
N GLU A 78 -12.45 -48.76 78.52
CA GLU A 78 -12.23 -47.34 78.83
C GLU A 78 -11.16 -46.70 77.93
N ARG A 79 -10.06 -47.41 77.65
CA ARG A 79 -9.02 -46.95 76.73
C ARG A 79 -9.54 -46.87 75.29
N GLY A 80 -10.28 -47.88 74.84
CA GLY A 80 -10.93 -47.87 73.53
C GLY A 80 -11.92 -46.71 73.39
N ALA A 81 -12.75 -46.47 74.41
CA ALA A 81 -13.69 -45.36 74.45
C ALA A 81 -12.99 -43.99 74.47
N ALA A 82 -11.88 -43.86 75.20
CA ALA A 82 -11.08 -42.64 75.20
C ALA A 82 -10.47 -42.37 73.81
N VAL A 83 -9.90 -43.38 73.16
CA VAL A 83 -9.36 -43.27 71.80
C VAL A 83 -10.45 -42.91 70.80
N ALA A 84 -11.62 -43.56 70.87
CA ALA A 84 -12.76 -43.22 70.03
C ALA A 84 -13.26 -41.78 70.28
N HIS A 85 -13.23 -41.30 71.52
CA HIS A 85 -13.58 -39.92 71.86
C HIS A 85 -12.59 -38.90 71.30
N HIS A 86 -11.28 -39.17 71.39
CA HIS A 86 -10.25 -38.32 70.80
C HIS A 86 -10.35 -38.30 69.27
N ALA A 87 -10.56 -39.45 68.64
CA ALA A 87 -10.81 -39.55 67.20
C ALA A 87 -12.05 -38.75 66.78
N ALA A 88 -13.13 -38.81 67.56
CA ALA A 88 -14.34 -38.02 67.30
C ALA A 88 -14.12 -36.50 67.44
N GLN A 89 -13.06 -36.07 68.13
CA GLN A 89 -12.63 -34.67 68.22
C GLN A 89 -11.65 -34.27 67.10
N GLY A 90 -11.32 -35.18 66.18
CA GLY A 90 -10.40 -34.94 65.07
C GLY A 90 -8.94 -35.25 65.35
N ASP A 91 -8.58 -35.78 66.53
CA ASP A 91 -7.24 -36.30 66.77
C ASP A 91 -7.15 -37.75 66.30
N LEU A 92 -6.65 -37.93 65.08
CA LEU A 92 -6.51 -39.24 64.46
C LEU A 92 -5.18 -39.93 64.82
N ASN A 93 -4.26 -39.31 65.58
CA ASN A 93 -2.96 -39.92 65.89
C ASN A 93 -3.02 -40.83 67.13
N VAL A 94 -4.14 -40.87 67.85
CA VAL A 94 -4.30 -41.69 69.05
C VAL A 94 -4.49 -43.16 68.71
N ARG A 95 -3.93 -44.06 69.54
CA ARG A 95 -4.09 -45.52 69.37
C ARG A 95 -4.39 -46.20 70.69
N VAL A 96 -5.15 -47.29 70.64
CA VAL A 96 -5.32 -48.19 71.77
C VAL A 96 -4.03 -48.99 71.92
N LEU A 97 -3.27 -48.67 72.96
CA LEU A 97 -2.00 -49.33 73.27
C LEU A 97 -2.20 -50.53 74.20
N ARG A 98 -1.27 -51.49 74.12
CA ARG A 98 -1.25 -52.70 74.98
C ARG A 98 -2.52 -53.56 74.85
N ILE A 99 -2.90 -53.88 73.62
CA ILE A 99 -3.97 -54.86 73.32
C ILE A 99 -3.38 -56.26 73.47
N GLY A 100 -3.26 -56.75 74.71
CA GLY A 100 -2.69 -58.08 75.01
C GLY A 100 -3.63 -59.26 74.77
N ARG A 101 -4.86 -59.01 74.28
CA ARG A 101 -5.93 -60.01 74.14
C ARG A 101 -6.14 -60.40 72.68
N LYS A 102 -6.53 -61.66 72.44
CA LYS A 102 -6.80 -62.25 71.10
C LYS A 102 -8.28 -62.57 70.86
N ASP A 103 -9.14 -62.21 71.80
CA ASP A 103 -10.59 -62.40 71.74
C ASP A 103 -11.29 -61.30 70.91
N GLU A 104 -12.62 -61.32 70.89
CA GLU A 104 -13.48 -60.37 70.18
C GLU A 104 -13.16 -58.92 70.56
N LEU A 105 -12.86 -58.67 71.84
CA LEU A 105 -12.53 -57.34 72.35
C LEU A 105 -11.16 -56.88 71.83
N GLY A 106 -10.17 -57.77 71.82
CA GLY A 106 -8.87 -57.51 71.19
C GLY A 106 -8.99 -57.21 69.69
N ARG A 107 -9.81 -57.99 68.97
CA ARG A 107 -10.11 -57.74 67.54
C ARG A 107 -10.78 -56.39 67.33
N MET A 108 -11.75 -56.02 68.17
CA MET A 108 -12.42 -54.72 68.10
C MET A 108 -11.45 -53.55 68.29
N MET A 109 -10.54 -53.63 69.27
CA MET A 109 -9.54 -52.58 69.51
C MET A 109 -8.52 -52.44 68.37
N ASN A 110 -8.08 -53.57 67.79
CA ASN A 110 -7.23 -53.55 66.60
C ASN A 110 -7.98 -53.00 65.38
N GLY A 111 -9.27 -53.32 65.23
CA GLY A 111 -10.14 -52.75 64.21
C GLY A 111 -10.30 -51.23 64.37
N LEU A 112 -10.45 -50.73 65.60
CA LEU A 112 -10.48 -49.29 65.89
C LEU A 112 -9.16 -48.61 65.49
N ASN A 113 -8.01 -49.17 65.85
CA ASN A 113 -6.71 -48.65 65.41
C ASN A 113 -6.59 -48.65 63.88
N HIS A 114 -7.01 -49.72 63.21
CA HIS A 114 -6.93 -49.82 61.75
C HIS A 114 -7.80 -48.79 61.03
N VAL A 115 -9.01 -48.51 61.53
CA VAL A 115 -9.85 -47.43 60.99
C VAL A 115 -9.18 -46.07 61.18
N LEU A 116 -8.51 -45.84 62.31
CA LEU A 116 -7.76 -44.60 62.54
C LEU A 116 -6.54 -44.47 61.63
N ASP A 117 -5.78 -45.55 61.41
CA ASP A 117 -4.65 -45.56 60.47
C ASP A 117 -5.12 -45.18 59.06
N LEU A 118 -6.18 -45.83 58.55
CA LEU A 118 -6.73 -45.55 57.23
C LEU A 118 -7.29 -44.13 57.11
N THR A 119 -7.98 -43.64 58.15
CA THR A 119 -8.54 -42.28 58.15
C THR A 119 -7.43 -41.23 58.18
N GLU A 120 -6.38 -41.44 58.97
CA GLU A 120 -5.24 -40.54 59.09
C GLU A 120 -4.44 -40.46 57.78
N GLU A 121 -4.13 -41.62 57.18
CA GLU A 121 -3.41 -41.71 55.91
C GLU A 121 -4.19 -41.03 54.78
N PHE A 122 -5.47 -41.38 54.62
CA PHE A 122 -6.36 -40.76 53.64
C PHE A 122 -6.46 -39.24 53.83
N ALA A 123 -6.61 -38.77 55.07
CA ALA A 123 -6.71 -37.34 55.38
C ALA A 123 -5.39 -36.60 55.05
N LYS A 124 -4.23 -37.19 55.35
CA LYS A 124 -2.91 -36.59 55.03
C LYS A 124 -2.69 -36.49 53.54
N ASP A 125 -2.96 -37.56 52.79
CA ASP A 125 -2.76 -37.55 51.34
C ASP A 125 -3.76 -36.65 50.62
N THR A 126 -5.03 -36.65 51.05
CA THR A 126 -6.03 -35.71 50.56
C THR A 126 -5.60 -34.27 50.84
N GLY A 127 -5.18 -33.97 52.07
CA GLY A 127 -4.72 -32.62 52.44
C GLY A 127 -3.50 -32.18 51.64
N ALA A 128 -2.53 -33.07 51.40
CA ALA A 128 -1.34 -32.77 50.62
C ALA A 128 -1.65 -32.57 49.12
N ALA A 129 -2.51 -33.41 48.53
CA ALA A 129 -2.95 -33.27 47.15
C ALA A 129 -3.75 -31.97 46.95
N MET A 130 -4.71 -31.68 47.83
CA MET A 130 -5.51 -30.45 47.78
C MET A 130 -4.68 -29.19 48.01
N LYS A 131 -3.65 -29.24 48.88
CA LYS A 131 -2.72 -28.10 49.08
C LYS A 131 -1.92 -27.80 47.81
N ARG A 132 -1.45 -28.83 47.11
CA ARG A 132 -0.72 -28.68 45.84
C ARG A 132 -1.66 -28.19 44.73
N ALA A 133 -2.86 -28.75 44.64
CA ALA A 133 -3.91 -28.28 43.74
C ALA A 133 -4.29 -26.81 43.99
N GLY A 134 -4.36 -26.38 45.26
CA GLY A 134 -4.57 -24.97 45.63
C GLY A 134 -3.42 -24.05 45.22
N ALA A 135 -2.22 -24.59 45.05
CA ALA A 135 -1.07 -23.91 44.44
C ALA A 135 -0.98 -24.12 42.91
N LYS A 136 -1.99 -24.73 42.28
CA LYS A 136 -2.06 -25.09 40.86
C LYS A 136 -0.97 -26.07 40.41
N GLU A 137 -0.49 -26.87 41.35
CA GLU A 137 0.47 -27.92 41.13
C GLU A 137 -0.26 -29.28 41.11
N TYR A 138 -0.76 -29.70 39.96
CA TYR A 138 -1.63 -30.89 39.83
C TYR A 138 -0.89 -32.22 39.73
N PHE A 139 0.41 -32.27 40.07
CA PHE A 139 1.22 -33.48 39.94
C PHE A 139 1.01 -34.52 41.05
N ARG A 140 0.29 -34.17 42.14
CA ARG A 140 0.10 -35.05 43.29
C ARG A 140 -1.32 -35.60 43.34
N TYR A 141 -1.44 -36.90 43.10
CA TYR A 141 -2.67 -37.67 43.24
C TYR A 141 -2.68 -38.47 44.54
N ILE A 142 -3.86 -38.79 45.05
CA ILE A 142 -4.04 -39.65 46.22
C ILE A 142 -3.76 -41.10 45.79
N PRO A 143 -2.85 -41.82 46.45
CA PRO A 143 -2.58 -43.22 46.14
C PRO A 143 -3.82 -44.07 46.46
N VAL A 144 -4.38 -44.73 45.45
CA VAL A 144 -5.57 -45.60 45.62
C VAL A 144 -5.22 -47.00 46.09
N GLN A 145 -3.94 -47.38 46.03
CA GLN A 145 -3.45 -48.71 46.37
C GLN A 145 -3.50 -48.93 47.89
N GLY A 146 -4.30 -49.90 48.35
CA GLY A 146 -4.48 -50.20 49.78
C GLY A 146 -5.78 -49.66 50.37
N LEU A 147 -6.43 -48.70 49.71
CA LEU A 147 -7.76 -48.22 50.08
C LEU A 147 -8.84 -49.21 49.65
N ARG A 148 -9.91 -49.34 50.44
CA ARG A 148 -11.05 -50.23 50.15
C ARG A 148 -12.36 -49.54 50.51
N GLY A 149 -13.45 -49.95 49.84
CA GLY A 149 -14.79 -49.39 50.06
C GLY A 149 -14.83 -47.89 49.78
N ASP A 150 -15.49 -47.13 50.66
CA ASP A 150 -15.73 -45.69 50.49
C ASP A 150 -14.44 -44.87 50.35
N TYR A 151 -13.34 -45.25 51.04
CA TYR A 151 -12.07 -44.53 50.90
C TYR A 151 -11.50 -44.61 49.49
N HIS A 152 -11.64 -45.76 48.82
CA HIS A 152 -11.21 -45.92 47.44
C HIS A 152 -12.06 -45.04 46.51
N LEU A 153 -13.38 -45.07 46.68
CA LEU A 153 -14.31 -44.24 45.92
C LEU A 153 -14.03 -42.74 46.10
N TYR A 154 -13.79 -42.28 47.33
CA TYR A 154 -13.48 -40.87 47.60
C TYR A 154 -12.12 -40.48 47.01
N ALA A 155 -11.10 -41.33 47.10
CA ALA A 155 -9.80 -41.07 46.49
C ALA A 155 -9.90 -40.96 44.96
N GLU A 156 -10.64 -41.86 44.31
CA GLU A 156 -10.89 -41.78 42.86
C GLU A 156 -11.66 -40.51 42.48
N MET A 157 -12.70 -40.15 43.24
CA MET A 157 -13.48 -38.94 42.98
C MET A 157 -12.62 -37.67 43.13
N ILE A 158 -11.79 -37.59 44.16
CA ILE A 158 -10.87 -36.45 44.35
C ILE A 158 -9.82 -36.43 43.24
N ASN A 159 -9.22 -37.56 42.89
CA ASN A 159 -8.27 -37.65 41.79
C ASN A 159 -8.89 -37.24 40.44
N LYS A 160 -10.16 -37.61 40.20
CA LYS A 160 -10.90 -37.14 39.03
C LYS A 160 -11.07 -35.62 39.03
N VAL A 161 -11.47 -35.04 40.17
CA VAL A 161 -11.58 -33.59 40.32
C VAL A 161 -10.23 -32.91 40.09
N LEU A 162 -9.13 -33.47 40.60
CA LEU A 162 -7.77 -32.96 40.37
C LEU A 162 -7.40 -32.99 38.88
N GLY A 163 -7.72 -34.07 38.16
CA GLY A 163 -7.50 -34.17 36.73
C GLY A 163 -8.37 -33.19 35.92
N ASP A 164 -9.64 -33.02 36.31
CA ASP A 164 -10.54 -32.03 35.70
C ASP A 164 -10.04 -30.59 35.95
N MET A 165 -9.47 -30.31 37.13
CA MET A 165 -8.84 -29.01 37.45
C MET A 165 -7.56 -28.77 36.65
N GLU A 166 -6.71 -29.80 36.48
CA GLU A 166 -5.50 -29.74 35.64
C GLU A 166 -5.86 -29.43 34.18
N ALA A 167 -6.82 -30.17 33.62
CA ALA A 167 -7.27 -29.98 32.24
C ALA A 167 -7.83 -28.57 32.02
N ARG A 168 -8.65 -28.07 32.95
CA ARG A 168 -9.19 -26.70 32.89
C ARG A 168 -8.12 -25.62 32.98
N ASP A 169 -7.11 -25.80 33.81
CA ASP A 169 -6.01 -24.84 33.92
C ASP A 169 -5.18 -24.81 32.61
N GLN A 170 -4.88 -25.97 32.03
CA GLN A 170 -4.20 -26.07 30.72
C GLN A 170 -5.02 -25.45 29.58
N GLU A 171 -6.33 -25.69 29.55
CA GLU A 171 -7.25 -25.08 28.59
C GLU A 171 -7.28 -23.56 28.74
N THR A 172 -7.32 -23.06 29.98
CA THR A 172 -7.30 -21.61 30.29
C THR A 172 -5.99 -20.97 29.84
N GLN A 173 -4.84 -21.60 30.09
CA GLN A 173 -3.53 -21.11 29.63
C GLN A 173 -3.43 -21.08 28.09
N THR A 174 -3.93 -22.11 27.42
CA THR A 174 -3.96 -22.19 25.96
C THR A 174 -4.87 -21.12 25.37
N PHE A 175 -6.05 -20.93 25.96
CA PHE A 175 -6.99 -19.87 25.60
C PHE A 175 -6.37 -18.48 25.77
N GLU A 176 -5.75 -18.19 26.92
CA GLU A 176 -5.04 -16.93 27.19
C GLU A 176 -4.00 -16.64 26.10
N LYS A 177 -3.13 -17.61 25.82
CA LYS A 177 -2.09 -17.47 24.79
C LYS A 177 -2.68 -17.18 23.41
N ASN A 178 -3.68 -17.94 22.99
CA ASN A 178 -4.28 -17.79 21.66
C ASN A 178 -5.00 -16.44 21.52
N VAL A 179 -5.72 -16.00 22.55
CA VAL A 179 -6.41 -14.70 22.54
C VAL A 179 -5.40 -13.56 22.52
N HIS A 180 -4.33 -13.63 23.32
CA HIS A 180 -3.28 -12.61 23.33
C HIS A 180 -2.59 -12.50 21.96
N GLU A 181 -2.31 -13.64 21.31
CA GLU A 181 -1.74 -13.67 19.96
C GLU A 181 -2.70 -13.04 18.94
N MET A 182 -3.98 -13.40 18.95
CA MET A 182 -4.99 -12.81 18.06
C MET A 182 -5.13 -11.30 18.26
N VAL A 183 -5.22 -10.84 19.51
CA VAL A 183 -5.31 -9.41 19.87
C VAL A 183 -4.07 -8.65 19.35
N SER A 184 -2.88 -9.21 19.53
CA SER A 184 -1.62 -8.63 19.04
C SER A 184 -1.56 -8.55 17.50
N GLN A 185 -2.02 -9.59 16.80
CA GLN A 185 -2.12 -9.60 15.34
C GLN A 185 -3.10 -8.52 14.84
N VAL A 186 -4.27 -8.39 15.47
CA VAL A 186 -5.26 -7.35 15.11
C VAL A 186 -4.73 -5.94 15.42
N ALA A 187 -4.04 -5.74 16.54
CA ALA A 187 -3.38 -4.48 16.88
C ALA A 187 -2.36 -4.05 15.80
N THR A 188 -1.52 -5.00 15.39
CA THR A 188 -0.49 -4.80 14.36
C THR A 188 -1.11 -4.46 13.00
N ALA A 189 -2.12 -5.24 12.59
CA ALA A 189 -2.84 -5.01 11.34
C ALA A 189 -3.52 -3.64 11.32
N THR A 190 -4.17 -3.25 12.42
CA THR A 190 -4.86 -1.96 12.57
C THR A 190 -3.89 -0.78 12.45
N THR A 191 -2.73 -0.87 13.11
CA THR A 191 -1.66 0.12 13.00
C THR A 191 -1.13 0.22 11.57
N GLY A 192 -0.99 -0.93 10.89
CA GLY A 192 -0.61 -0.99 9.48
C GLY A 192 -1.62 -0.28 8.57
N ILE A 193 -2.93 -0.53 8.76
CA ILE A 193 -4.01 0.13 8.02
C ILE A 193 -3.96 1.66 8.23
N GLY A 194 -3.78 2.12 9.47
CA GLY A 194 -3.69 3.55 9.78
C GLY A 194 -2.53 4.24 9.05
N ARG A 195 -1.35 3.60 9.03
CA ARG A 195 -0.18 4.12 8.31
C ARG A 195 -0.39 4.16 6.81
N THR A 196 -0.89 3.08 6.22
CA THR A 196 -1.21 3.01 4.78
C THR A 196 -2.20 4.10 4.39
N ALA A 197 -3.23 4.31 5.20
CA ALA A 197 -4.20 5.37 4.99
C ALA A 197 -3.51 6.75 5.06
N GLN A 198 -2.70 7.06 6.07
CA GLN A 198 -1.96 8.33 6.12
C GLN A 198 -1.10 8.58 4.87
N THR A 199 -0.38 7.57 4.39
CA THR A 199 0.39 7.67 3.15
C THR A 199 -0.50 7.92 1.93
N MET A 200 -1.66 7.26 1.86
CA MET A 200 -2.64 7.46 0.78
C MET A 200 -3.25 8.88 0.79
N ALA A 201 -3.45 9.46 1.97
CA ALA A 201 -3.94 10.83 2.12
C ALA A 201 -2.91 11.84 1.57
N GLY A 202 -1.64 11.73 1.98
CA GLY A 202 -0.58 12.60 1.47
C GLY A 202 -0.33 12.44 -0.04
N ARG A 203 -0.45 11.21 -0.57
CA ARG A 203 -0.40 10.97 -2.02
C ARG A 203 -1.55 11.63 -2.76
N SER A 204 -2.76 11.55 -2.19
CA SER A 204 -3.94 12.20 -2.77
C SER A 204 -3.75 13.72 -2.76
N GLU A 205 -3.36 14.32 -1.64
CA GLU A 205 -3.07 15.75 -1.56
C GLU A 205 -2.05 16.22 -2.61
N SER A 206 -0.93 15.49 -2.74
CA SER A 206 0.09 15.78 -3.76
C SER A 206 -0.44 15.64 -5.19
N ALA A 207 -1.24 14.61 -5.48
CA ALA A 207 -1.88 14.43 -6.78
C ALA A 207 -2.85 15.56 -7.09
N GLY A 208 -3.60 16.06 -6.10
CA GLY A 208 -4.51 17.18 -6.23
C GLY A 208 -3.78 18.47 -6.56
N GLY A 209 -2.70 18.77 -5.83
CA GLY A 209 -1.84 19.93 -6.10
C GLY A 209 -1.22 19.88 -7.51
N ARG A 210 -0.70 18.73 -7.93
CA ARG A 210 -0.15 18.56 -9.28
C ARG A 210 -1.21 18.69 -10.37
N SER A 211 -2.44 18.26 -10.10
CA SER A 211 -3.55 18.39 -11.05
C SER A 211 -3.83 19.87 -11.34
N ILE A 212 -3.80 20.75 -10.33
CA ILE A 212 -3.97 22.20 -10.51
C ILE A 212 -2.91 22.76 -11.46
N THR A 213 -1.63 22.44 -11.24
CA THR A 213 -0.54 22.91 -12.11
C THR A 213 -0.68 22.43 -13.56
N VAL A 214 -1.12 21.18 -13.76
CA VAL A 214 -1.38 20.66 -15.11
C VAL A 214 -2.57 21.36 -15.77
N GLY A 215 -3.62 21.67 -14.99
CA GLY A 215 -4.77 22.45 -15.47
C GLY A 215 -4.38 23.85 -15.93
N GLU A 216 -3.57 24.56 -15.15
CA GLU A 216 -3.04 25.89 -15.53
C GLU A 216 -2.18 25.83 -16.81
N ALA A 217 -1.37 24.79 -16.97
CA ALA A 217 -0.57 24.59 -18.17
C ALA A 217 -1.45 24.31 -19.40
N ALA A 218 -2.52 23.54 -19.24
CA ALA A 218 -3.49 23.26 -20.30
C ALA A 218 -4.26 24.52 -20.73
N ASP A 219 -4.69 25.33 -19.75
CA ASP A 219 -5.35 26.62 -20.01
C ASP A 219 -4.43 27.59 -20.76
N THR A 220 -3.18 27.71 -20.30
CA THR A 220 -2.14 28.50 -20.98
C THR A 220 -1.90 28.01 -22.42
N THR A 221 -1.88 26.70 -22.63
CA THR A 221 -1.70 26.11 -23.97
C THR A 221 -2.87 26.47 -24.89
N THR A 222 -4.10 26.48 -24.39
CA THR A 222 -5.30 26.89 -25.15
C THR A 222 -5.23 28.36 -25.55
N HIS A 223 -4.77 29.23 -24.65
CA HIS A 223 -4.53 30.64 -24.95
C HIS A 223 -3.44 30.85 -26.01
N LEU A 224 -2.33 30.12 -25.91
CA LEU A 224 -1.26 30.17 -26.90
C LEU A 224 -1.72 29.65 -28.26
N ALA A 225 -2.47 28.55 -28.31
CA ALA A 225 -3.05 28.03 -29.55
C ALA A 225 -3.95 29.07 -30.23
N SER A 226 -4.78 29.78 -29.45
CA SER A 226 -5.63 30.88 -29.96
C SER A 226 -4.80 32.03 -30.55
N ALA A 227 -3.69 32.41 -29.88
CA ALA A 227 -2.79 33.45 -30.37
C ALA A 227 -2.05 33.05 -31.67
N VAL A 228 -1.64 31.78 -31.77
CA VAL A 228 -1.03 31.25 -33.00
C VAL A 228 -2.08 31.20 -34.12
N SER A 229 -3.32 30.76 -33.84
CA SER A 229 -4.40 30.74 -34.83
C SER A 229 -4.64 32.13 -35.45
N GLU A 230 -4.69 33.18 -34.63
CA GLU A 230 -4.80 34.55 -35.10
C GLU A 230 -3.58 34.98 -35.94
N SER A 231 -2.37 34.60 -35.52
CA SER A 231 -1.14 34.88 -36.27
C SER A 231 -1.13 34.17 -37.64
N THR A 232 -1.61 32.92 -37.69
CA THR A 232 -1.74 32.13 -38.92
C THR A 232 -2.79 32.75 -39.85
N ARG A 233 -3.89 33.29 -39.31
CA ARG A 233 -4.90 34.03 -40.09
C ARG A 233 -4.30 35.30 -40.72
N GLN A 234 -3.49 36.04 -39.97
CA GLN A 234 -2.77 37.21 -40.50
C GLN A 234 -1.75 36.82 -41.58
N LEU A 235 -1.05 35.71 -41.38
CA LEU A 235 -0.09 35.18 -42.36
C LEU A 235 -0.79 34.74 -43.65
N ALA A 236 -1.96 34.09 -43.56
CA ALA A 236 -2.78 33.75 -44.73
C ALA A 236 -3.26 34.99 -45.51
N HIS A 237 -3.57 36.09 -44.82
CA HIS A 237 -3.86 37.36 -45.49
C HIS A 237 -2.64 37.93 -46.22
N ALA A 238 -1.46 37.92 -45.58
CA ALA A 238 -0.22 38.40 -46.19
C ALA A 238 0.18 37.57 -47.43
N ILE A 239 0.03 36.23 -47.38
CA ILE A 239 0.27 35.33 -48.51
C ILE A 239 -0.65 35.68 -49.69
N ASN A 240 -1.94 35.91 -49.43
CA ASN A 240 -2.89 36.31 -50.48
C ASN A 240 -2.53 37.66 -51.12
N GLU A 241 -2.07 38.62 -50.32
CA GLU A 241 -1.61 39.92 -50.84
C GLU A 241 -0.37 39.75 -51.74
N ILE A 242 0.61 38.94 -51.32
CA ILE A 242 1.79 38.62 -52.11
C ILE A 242 1.38 37.92 -53.42
N ALA A 243 0.44 36.96 -53.37
CA ALA A 243 -0.07 36.28 -54.56
C ALA A 243 -0.65 37.27 -55.59
N GLN A 244 -1.43 38.25 -55.13
CA GLN A 244 -1.97 39.30 -55.98
C GLN A 244 -0.87 40.20 -56.57
N GLN A 245 0.11 40.60 -55.76
CA GLN A 245 1.24 41.43 -56.22
C GLN A 245 2.13 40.71 -57.25
N VAL A 246 2.33 39.40 -57.10
CA VAL A 246 3.07 38.57 -58.05
C VAL A 246 2.32 38.47 -59.37
N THR A 247 1.01 38.23 -59.33
CA THR A 247 0.16 38.19 -60.53
C THR A 247 0.18 39.54 -61.26
N GLN A 248 0.11 40.65 -60.52
CA GLN A 248 0.22 41.99 -61.08
C GLN A 248 1.59 42.23 -61.71
N SER A 249 2.68 41.81 -61.06
CA SER A 249 4.05 41.93 -61.60
C SER A 249 4.22 41.16 -62.90
N ALA A 250 3.69 39.94 -62.98
CA ALA A 250 3.71 39.14 -64.21
C ALA A 250 2.94 39.82 -65.35
N SER A 251 1.77 40.40 -65.07
CA SER A 251 0.99 41.17 -66.05
C SER A 251 1.75 42.40 -66.56
N VAL A 252 2.39 43.16 -65.66
CA VAL A 252 3.22 44.32 -66.03
C VAL A 252 4.41 43.89 -66.90
N ALA A 253 5.08 42.79 -66.55
CA ALA A 253 6.19 42.26 -67.35
C ALA A 253 5.74 41.87 -68.77
N GLN A 254 4.59 41.20 -68.90
CA GLN A 254 4.03 40.84 -70.21
C GLN A 254 3.68 42.06 -71.06
N ASN A 255 3.05 43.08 -70.47
CA ASN A 255 2.75 44.33 -71.15
C ASN A 255 4.03 45.04 -71.62
N ALA A 256 5.06 45.09 -70.77
CA ALA A 256 6.35 45.68 -71.12
C ALA A 256 7.03 44.96 -72.30
N VAL A 257 6.94 43.62 -72.38
CA VAL A 257 7.44 42.87 -73.56
C VAL A 257 6.68 43.27 -74.83
N SER A 258 5.37 43.47 -74.75
CA SER A 258 4.55 43.91 -75.88
C SER A 258 4.95 45.31 -76.36
N ASP A 259 5.06 46.28 -75.46
CA ASP A 259 5.42 47.67 -75.77
C ASP A 259 6.84 47.77 -76.38
N ILE A 260 7.74 46.93 -75.88
CA ILE A 260 9.10 46.83 -76.43
C ILE A 260 9.09 46.24 -77.83
N GLY A 261 8.26 45.22 -78.11
CA GLY A 261 8.10 44.68 -79.46
C GLY A 261 7.75 45.77 -80.47
N GLU A 262 6.79 46.63 -80.15
CA GLU A 262 6.42 47.76 -81.00
C GLU A 262 7.57 48.77 -81.20
N THR A 263 8.39 48.97 -80.16
CA THR A 263 9.55 49.86 -80.23
C THR A 263 10.65 49.28 -81.14
N VAL A 264 10.90 47.97 -81.08
CA VAL A 264 11.85 47.28 -81.97
C VAL A 264 11.38 47.39 -83.43
N ASP A 265 10.10 47.19 -83.70
CA ASP A 265 9.54 47.32 -85.05
C ASP A 265 9.70 48.74 -85.60
N ARG A 266 9.47 49.77 -84.77
CA ARG A 266 9.70 51.17 -85.15
C ARG A 266 11.17 51.47 -85.44
N MET A 267 12.11 50.90 -84.68
CA MET A 267 13.55 51.05 -84.93
C MET A 267 14.00 50.36 -86.22
N ASN A 268 13.45 49.18 -86.51
CA ASN A 268 13.69 48.48 -87.78
C ASN A 268 13.17 49.30 -88.97
N GLY A 269 11.96 49.85 -88.87
CA GLY A 269 11.40 50.74 -89.90
C GLY A 269 12.21 52.03 -90.09
N LEU A 270 12.75 52.60 -89.02
CA LEU A 270 13.67 53.74 -89.11
C LEU A 270 14.98 53.37 -89.83
N ALA A 271 15.58 52.23 -89.49
CA ALA A 271 16.81 51.76 -90.13
C ALA A 271 16.62 51.53 -91.64
N GLU A 272 15.47 50.97 -92.04
CA GLU A 272 15.10 50.79 -93.44
C GLU A 272 14.89 52.13 -94.16
N SER A 273 14.15 53.07 -93.56
CA SER A 273 13.92 54.41 -94.11
C SER A 273 15.25 55.16 -94.32
N VAL A 274 16.16 55.08 -93.35
CA VAL A 274 17.48 55.72 -93.43
C VAL A 274 18.37 55.02 -94.48
N SER A 275 18.24 53.70 -94.66
CA SER A 275 18.90 52.98 -95.76
C SER A 275 18.45 53.49 -97.13
N GLN A 276 17.16 53.71 -97.33
CA GLN A 276 16.63 54.28 -98.58
C GLN A 276 17.17 55.70 -98.83
N ILE A 277 17.29 56.54 -97.80
CA ILE A 277 17.92 57.86 -97.90
C ILE A 277 19.38 57.71 -98.35
N GLY A 278 20.13 56.76 -97.80
CA GLY A 278 21.51 56.48 -98.20
C GLY A 278 21.64 56.16 -99.70
N VAL A 279 20.72 55.37 -100.26
CA VAL A 279 20.68 55.08 -101.70
C VAL A 279 20.46 56.34 -102.53
N VAL A 280 19.56 57.23 -102.10
CA VAL A 280 19.28 58.51 -102.79
C VAL A 280 20.49 59.44 -102.70
N VAL A 281 21.14 59.53 -101.54
CA VAL A 281 22.34 60.38 -101.35
C VAL A 281 23.49 59.89 -102.24
N GLN A 282 23.67 58.58 -102.37
CA GLN A 282 24.66 58.01 -103.30
C GLN A 282 24.36 58.41 -104.75
N LEU A 283 23.09 58.30 -105.18
CA LEU A 283 22.68 58.73 -106.52
C LEU A 283 22.96 60.23 -106.76
N ILE A 284 22.69 61.09 -105.78
CA ILE A 284 22.97 62.54 -105.89
C ILE A 284 24.48 62.78 -106.00
N ASN A 285 25.29 62.05 -105.23
CA ASN A 285 26.75 62.14 -105.31
C ASN A 285 27.27 61.72 -106.70
N ASP A 286 26.71 60.64 -107.27
CA ASP A 286 27.04 60.17 -108.62
C ASP A 286 26.65 61.22 -109.68
N ILE A 287 25.48 61.85 -109.55
CA ILE A 287 25.03 62.95 -110.42
C ILE A 287 25.96 64.16 -110.28
N ALA A 288 26.37 64.53 -109.07
CA ALA A 288 27.30 65.63 -108.83
C ALA A 288 28.67 65.35 -109.46
N ALA A 289 29.20 64.12 -109.34
CA ALA A 289 30.44 63.71 -109.99
C ALA A 289 30.34 63.77 -111.52
N GLN A 290 29.23 63.28 -112.08
CA GLN A 290 28.97 63.36 -113.52
C GLN A 290 28.83 64.82 -114.00
N THR A 291 28.17 65.67 -113.23
CA THR A 291 28.01 67.10 -113.51
C THR A 291 29.36 67.82 -113.47
N ASN A 292 30.22 67.49 -112.51
CA ASN A 292 31.58 68.02 -112.42
C ASN A 292 32.43 67.62 -113.64
N LEU A 293 32.30 66.39 -114.13
CA LEU A 293 32.95 65.92 -115.37
C LEU A 293 32.43 66.64 -116.61
N LEU A 294 31.11 66.84 -116.73
CA LEU A 294 30.50 67.60 -117.82
C LEU A 294 30.95 69.07 -117.81
N ALA A 295 30.98 69.69 -116.63
CA ALA A 295 31.46 71.05 -116.44
C ALA A 295 32.95 71.19 -116.80
N LEU A 296 33.78 70.22 -116.41
CA LEU A 296 35.19 70.17 -116.79
C LEU A 296 35.36 70.10 -118.32
N ASN A 297 34.62 69.21 -118.99
CA ASN A 297 34.63 69.13 -120.46
C ASN A 297 34.19 70.44 -121.12
N ALA A 298 33.18 71.12 -120.55
CA ALA A 298 32.73 72.43 -121.01
C ALA A 298 33.79 73.53 -120.80
N THR A 299 34.52 73.52 -119.68
CA THR A 299 35.65 74.45 -119.44
C THR A 299 36.77 74.22 -120.45
N ILE A 300 37.07 72.96 -120.80
CA ILE A 300 38.08 72.61 -121.81
C ILE A 300 37.66 73.16 -123.18
N GLU A 301 36.42 72.94 -123.59
CA GLU A 301 35.95 73.40 -124.91
C GLU A 301 35.81 74.93 -124.97
N ALA A 302 35.44 75.58 -123.86
CA ALA A 302 35.43 77.03 -123.74
C ALA A 302 36.85 77.62 -123.84
N ALA A 303 37.87 76.97 -123.27
CA ALA A 303 39.26 77.36 -123.44
C ALA A 303 39.74 77.18 -124.90
N ARG A 304 39.24 76.15 -125.59
CA ARG A 304 39.53 75.86 -126.99
C ARG A 304 38.95 76.90 -127.95
N ALA A 305 37.82 77.51 -127.61
CA ALA A 305 37.16 78.57 -128.37
C ALA A 305 37.81 79.97 -128.20
N GLY A 306 38.84 80.12 -127.36
CA GLY A 306 39.58 81.38 -127.18
C GLY A 306 38.74 82.52 -126.59
N GLU A 307 38.87 83.73 -127.15
CA GLU A 307 38.14 84.93 -126.67
C GLU A 307 36.60 84.78 -126.75
N ALA A 308 36.09 84.04 -127.74
CA ALA A 308 34.65 83.81 -127.91
C ALA A 308 34.05 82.90 -126.82
N GLY A 309 34.88 82.09 -126.14
CA GLY A 309 34.45 81.13 -125.11
C GLY A 309 34.44 81.68 -123.68
N LYS A 310 34.91 82.92 -123.44
CA LYS A 310 35.08 83.47 -122.08
C LYS A 310 33.82 83.44 -121.22
N GLY A 311 32.66 83.81 -121.77
CA GLY A 311 31.39 83.75 -121.05
C GLY A 311 30.96 82.33 -120.70
N PHE A 312 31.23 81.38 -121.61
CA PHE A 312 30.95 79.96 -121.41
C PHE A 312 31.89 79.33 -120.36
N ALA A 313 33.16 79.75 -120.33
CA ALA A 313 34.14 79.32 -119.34
C ALA A 313 33.75 79.73 -117.91
N VAL A 314 33.17 80.93 -117.73
CA VAL A 314 32.68 81.38 -116.41
C VAL A 314 31.52 80.51 -115.95
N VAL A 315 30.54 80.23 -116.82
CA VAL A 315 29.40 79.36 -116.49
C VAL A 315 29.87 77.94 -116.19
N ALA A 316 30.76 77.37 -117.01
CA ALA A 316 31.31 76.03 -116.79
C ALA A 316 32.06 75.93 -115.44
N ASN A 317 32.85 76.93 -115.07
CA ASN A 317 33.50 76.98 -113.75
C ASN A 317 32.49 77.12 -112.59
N GLU A 318 31.41 77.89 -112.77
CA GLU A 318 30.37 78.01 -111.74
C GLU A 318 29.62 76.68 -111.55
N VAL A 319 29.27 75.99 -112.63
CA VAL A 319 28.68 74.64 -112.58
C VAL A 319 29.64 73.64 -111.92
N LYS A 320 30.93 73.72 -112.23
CA LYS A 320 31.97 72.90 -111.59
C LYS A 320 32.05 73.16 -110.08
N ASN A 321 31.97 74.40 -109.65
CA ASN A 321 31.96 74.76 -108.22
C ASN A 321 30.71 74.26 -107.52
N LEU A 322 29.51 74.44 -108.10
CA LEU A 322 28.25 73.90 -107.57
C LEU A 322 28.29 72.37 -107.46
N ALA A 323 28.83 71.68 -108.46
CA ALA A 323 28.96 70.23 -108.43
C ALA A 323 29.89 69.76 -107.30
N ASN A 324 31.03 70.43 -107.08
CA ASN A 324 31.92 70.12 -105.95
C ASN A 324 31.29 70.44 -104.58
N GLN A 325 30.54 71.54 -104.47
CA GLN A 325 29.78 71.85 -103.25
C GLN A 325 28.71 70.79 -102.98
N THR A 326 28.00 70.35 -104.02
CA THR A 326 26.98 69.29 -103.93
C THR A 326 27.62 67.99 -103.46
N ALA A 327 28.74 67.56 -104.06
CA ALA A 327 29.46 66.35 -103.67
C ALA A 327 29.86 66.37 -102.18
N ARG A 328 30.44 67.50 -101.71
CA ARG A 328 30.78 67.68 -100.28
C ARG A 328 29.56 67.62 -99.38
N ALA A 329 28.47 68.29 -99.76
CA ALA A 329 27.23 68.25 -98.99
C ALA A 329 26.64 66.83 -98.92
N THR A 330 26.66 66.06 -100.01
CA THR A 330 26.25 64.65 -99.99
C THR A 330 27.16 63.77 -99.15
N GLU A 331 28.47 64.04 -99.12
CA GLU A 331 29.41 63.30 -98.26
C GLU A 331 29.13 63.55 -96.77
N ASP A 332 28.82 64.80 -96.40
CA ASP A 332 28.37 65.17 -95.05
C ASP A 332 27.05 64.47 -94.69
N ILE A 333 26.06 64.47 -95.59
CA ILE A 333 24.78 63.78 -95.38
C ILE A 333 25.00 62.26 -95.25
N SER A 334 25.86 61.66 -96.07
CA SER A 334 26.20 60.22 -95.96
C SER A 334 26.78 59.88 -94.59
N ARG A 335 27.67 60.72 -94.05
CA ARG A 335 28.18 60.54 -92.67
C ARG A 335 27.05 60.62 -91.64
N GLN A 336 26.12 61.57 -91.81
CA GLN A 336 24.98 61.74 -90.91
C GLN A 336 24.02 60.52 -90.97
N VAL A 337 23.74 60.01 -92.17
CA VAL A 337 22.93 58.81 -92.41
C VAL A 337 23.57 57.58 -91.74
N GLY A 338 24.88 57.41 -91.88
CA GLY A 338 25.62 56.33 -91.20
C GLY A 338 25.51 56.43 -89.68
N ALA A 339 25.70 57.63 -89.12
CA ALA A 339 25.57 57.85 -87.68
C ALA A 339 24.15 57.54 -87.16
N VAL A 340 23.11 57.90 -87.91
CA VAL A 340 21.72 57.57 -87.54
C VAL A 340 21.44 56.07 -87.62
N GLN A 341 21.96 55.36 -88.62
CA GLN A 341 21.83 53.89 -88.70
C GLN A 341 22.54 53.19 -87.54
N ASP A 342 23.76 53.62 -87.20
CA ASP A 342 24.50 53.05 -86.09
C ASP A 342 23.80 53.31 -84.76
N ALA A 343 23.24 54.52 -84.57
CA ALA A 343 22.42 54.85 -83.41
C ALA A 343 21.15 53.98 -83.32
N ALA A 344 20.46 53.75 -84.44
CA ALA A 344 19.27 52.89 -84.49
C ALA A 344 19.61 51.42 -84.15
N ARG A 345 20.71 50.87 -84.70
CA ARG A 345 21.18 49.51 -84.36
C ARG A 345 21.58 49.38 -82.89
N SER A 346 22.29 50.38 -82.37
CA SER A 346 22.69 50.42 -80.96
C SER A 346 21.47 50.46 -80.03
N ALA A 347 20.46 51.27 -80.38
CA ALA A 347 19.20 51.32 -79.64
C ALA A 347 18.46 49.97 -79.67
N ALA A 348 18.36 49.33 -80.83
CA ALA A 348 17.75 48.00 -80.95
C ALA A 348 18.46 46.95 -80.08
N SER A 349 19.79 46.92 -80.09
CA SER A 349 20.57 46.01 -79.24
C SER A 349 20.40 46.31 -77.74
N GLY A 350 20.34 47.59 -77.35
CA GLY A 350 20.03 47.98 -75.98
C GLY A 350 18.65 47.48 -75.52
N ILE A 351 17.67 47.53 -76.42
CA ILE A 351 16.32 47.03 -76.18
C ILE A 351 16.30 45.49 -76.00
N GLU A 352 17.08 44.73 -76.76
CA GLU A 352 17.20 43.27 -76.55
C GLU A 352 17.69 42.93 -75.14
N GLY A 353 18.61 43.72 -74.59
CA GLY A 353 19.05 43.61 -73.20
C GLY A 353 17.90 43.82 -72.21
N VAL A 354 17.04 44.83 -72.45
CA VAL A 354 15.84 45.08 -71.64
C VAL A 354 14.85 43.91 -71.71
N VAL A 355 14.64 43.32 -72.89
CA VAL A 355 13.79 42.12 -73.05
C VAL A 355 14.32 40.96 -72.23
N ALA A 356 15.64 40.72 -72.23
CA ALA A 356 16.25 39.67 -71.43
C ALA A 356 16.04 39.89 -69.92
N THR A 357 16.16 41.14 -69.45
CA THR A 357 15.84 41.51 -68.06
C THR A 357 14.38 41.24 -67.72
N ILE A 358 13.44 41.61 -68.59
CA ILE A 358 12.00 41.39 -68.33
C ILE A 358 11.65 39.89 -68.32
N ARG A 359 12.23 39.07 -69.21
CA ARG A 359 12.07 37.61 -69.14
C ARG A 359 12.59 37.01 -67.84
N THR A 360 13.65 37.61 -67.28
CA THR A 360 14.17 37.21 -65.96
C THR A 360 13.19 37.60 -64.84
N ILE A 361 12.53 38.76 -64.95
CA ILE A 361 11.48 39.17 -64.01
C ILE A 361 10.28 38.22 -64.07
N ASP A 362 9.87 37.80 -65.27
CA ASP A 362 8.77 36.84 -65.46
C ASP A 362 9.08 35.48 -64.83
N SER A 363 10.30 34.95 -65.03
CA SER A 363 10.70 33.67 -64.42
C SER A 363 10.81 33.74 -62.90
N ILE A 364 11.30 34.86 -62.34
CA ILE A 364 11.31 35.10 -60.89
C ILE A 364 9.87 35.17 -60.35
N SER A 365 8.97 35.86 -61.05
CA SER A 365 7.56 35.96 -60.65
C SER A 365 6.89 34.59 -60.62
N ALA A 366 7.15 33.74 -61.62
CA ALA A 366 6.66 32.37 -61.65
C ALA A 366 7.20 31.51 -60.49
N ALA A 367 8.50 31.66 -60.15
CA ALA A 367 9.10 30.97 -59.01
C ALA A 367 8.48 31.42 -57.67
N ILE A 368 8.25 32.72 -57.49
CA ILE A 368 7.59 33.26 -56.29
C ILE A 368 6.15 32.75 -56.21
N ALA A 369 5.41 32.70 -57.33
CA ALA A 369 4.05 32.16 -57.34
C ALA A 369 3.98 30.71 -56.85
N GLY A 370 4.93 29.86 -57.28
CA GLY A 370 5.06 28.49 -56.78
C GLY A 370 5.34 28.43 -55.27
N ALA A 371 6.27 29.26 -54.77
CA ALA A 371 6.58 29.34 -53.34
C ALA A 371 5.38 29.83 -52.50
N VAL A 372 4.60 30.77 -53.03
CA VAL A 372 3.37 31.29 -52.39
C VAL A 372 2.31 30.19 -52.25
N GLN A 373 2.11 29.36 -53.28
CA GLN A 373 1.19 28.22 -53.21
C GLN A 373 1.62 27.19 -52.17
N GLU A 374 2.92 26.91 -52.07
CA GLU A 374 3.46 26.01 -51.04
C GLU A 374 3.27 26.59 -49.63
N GLN A 375 3.55 27.89 -49.44
CA GLN A 375 3.30 28.58 -48.18
C GLN A 375 1.82 28.56 -47.78
N GLU A 376 0.90 28.72 -48.73
CA GLU A 376 -0.54 28.65 -48.46
C GLU A 376 -0.97 27.24 -47.98
N ALA A 377 -0.41 26.18 -48.56
CA ALA A 377 -0.64 24.81 -48.10
C ALA A 377 -0.13 24.61 -46.67
N VAL A 378 1.12 24.99 -46.39
CA VAL A 378 1.73 24.88 -45.05
C VAL A 378 0.96 25.69 -44.01
N THR A 379 0.49 26.88 -44.37
CA THR A 379 -0.29 27.75 -43.48
C THR A 379 -1.63 27.11 -43.09
N ARG A 380 -2.31 26.45 -44.04
CA ARG A 380 -3.53 25.69 -43.74
C ARG A 380 -3.27 24.50 -42.81
N ASP A 381 -2.18 23.77 -43.03
CA ASP A 381 -1.79 22.65 -42.17
C ASP A 381 -1.45 23.13 -40.75
N ILE A 382 -0.75 24.27 -40.62
CA ILE A 382 -0.49 24.90 -39.32
C ILE A 382 -1.81 25.24 -38.61
N SER A 383 -2.77 25.85 -39.29
CA SER A 383 -4.10 26.13 -38.71
C SER A 383 -4.77 24.86 -38.20
N ALA A 384 -4.79 23.79 -39.01
CA ALA A 384 -5.41 22.52 -38.62
C ALA A 384 -4.72 21.89 -37.39
N HIS A 385 -3.38 21.89 -37.34
CA HIS A 385 -2.64 21.39 -36.19
C HIS A 385 -2.87 22.23 -34.92
N ILE A 386 -3.03 23.55 -35.06
CA ILE A 386 -3.31 24.42 -33.92
C ILE A 386 -4.71 24.17 -33.33
N ASP A 387 -5.70 23.91 -34.18
CA ASP A 387 -7.04 23.51 -33.72
C ASP A 387 -6.98 22.17 -32.97
N GLU A 388 -6.18 21.20 -33.44
CA GLU A 388 -5.95 19.93 -32.74
C GLU A 388 -5.25 20.13 -31.39
N VAL A 389 -4.22 20.98 -31.34
CA VAL A 389 -3.51 21.32 -30.09
C VAL A 389 -4.46 21.95 -29.08
N ALA A 390 -5.33 22.87 -29.50
CA ALA A 390 -6.33 23.48 -28.64
C ALA A 390 -7.33 22.45 -28.11
N ALA A 391 -7.83 21.55 -28.98
CA ALA A 391 -8.73 20.49 -28.57
C ALA A 391 -8.07 19.54 -27.54
N LYS A 392 -6.80 19.17 -27.76
CA LYS A 392 -6.04 18.32 -26.83
C LYS A 392 -5.76 19.00 -25.50
N ALA A 393 -5.47 20.30 -25.51
CA ALA A 393 -5.33 21.07 -24.28
C ALA A 393 -6.64 21.11 -23.48
N SER A 394 -7.78 21.29 -24.16
CA SER A 394 -9.10 21.23 -23.51
C SER A 394 -9.39 19.84 -22.91
N GLU A 395 -9.09 18.76 -23.64
CA GLU A 395 -9.23 17.38 -23.16
C GLU A 395 -8.38 17.13 -21.89
N VAL A 396 -7.15 17.66 -21.85
CA VAL A 396 -6.29 17.58 -20.67
C VAL A 396 -6.92 18.33 -19.48
N SER A 397 -7.50 19.51 -19.71
CA SER A 397 -8.17 20.29 -18.66
C SER A 397 -9.37 19.53 -18.04
N GLU A 398 -10.19 18.88 -18.87
CA GLU A 398 -11.29 18.04 -18.40
C GLU A 398 -10.79 16.82 -17.60
N ASN A 399 -9.76 16.14 -18.10
CA ASN A 399 -9.14 15.01 -17.41
C ASN A 399 -8.54 15.42 -16.05
N VAL A 400 -7.95 16.62 -15.98
CA VAL A 400 -7.45 17.21 -14.73
C VAL A 400 -8.59 17.49 -13.75
N ALA A 401 -9.73 18.00 -14.21
CA ALA A 401 -10.90 18.22 -13.36
C ALA A 401 -11.43 16.90 -12.77
N HIS A 402 -11.53 15.86 -13.60
CA HIS A 402 -11.90 14.50 -13.16
C HIS A 402 -10.89 13.91 -12.17
N LEU A 403 -9.59 14.09 -12.41
CA LEU A 403 -8.53 13.63 -11.53
C LEU A 403 -8.58 14.35 -10.18
N SER A 404 -8.80 15.68 -10.18
CA SER A 404 -8.97 16.48 -8.96
C SER A 404 -10.15 15.99 -8.13
N GLN A 405 -11.31 15.74 -8.76
CA GLN A 405 -12.49 15.19 -8.09
C GLN A 405 -12.21 13.79 -7.50
N SER A 406 -11.61 12.89 -8.28
CA SER A 406 -11.29 11.52 -7.84
C SER A 406 -10.31 11.52 -6.67
N THR A 407 -9.36 12.44 -6.70
CA THR A 407 -8.37 12.64 -5.65
C THR A 407 -9.01 13.16 -4.35
N ALA A 408 -9.96 14.09 -4.45
CA ALA A 408 -10.72 14.57 -3.30
C ALA A 408 -11.56 13.44 -2.67
N GLN A 409 -12.19 12.60 -3.50
CA GLN A 409 -12.93 11.41 -3.03
C GLN A 409 -12.01 10.40 -2.34
N ALA A 410 -10.83 10.13 -2.92
CA ALA A 410 -9.82 9.25 -2.33
C ALA A 410 -9.33 9.78 -0.97
N CYS A 411 -9.09 11.10 -0.85
CA CYS A 411 -8.73 11.73 0.42
C CYS A 411 -9.83 11.55 1.47
N GLY A 412 -11.09 11.83 1.13
CA GLY A 412 -12.23 11.62 2.03
C GLY A 412 -12.40 10.14 2.45
N GLY A 413 -12.22 9.20 1.52
CA GLY A 413 -12.22 7.76 1.81
C GLY A 413 -11.11 7.36 2.79
N THR A 414 -9.93 7.92 2.59
CA THR A 414 -8.76 7.68 3.43
C THR A 414 -8.94 8.20 4.85
N VAL A 415 -9.51 9.40 5.01
CA VAL A 415 -9.84 9.96 6.34
C VAL A 415 -10.79 9.05 7.10
N ARG A 416 -11.79 8.44 6.42
CA ARG A 416 -12.67 7.44 7.05
C ARG A 416 -11.91 6.21 7.52
N VAL A 417 -10.99 5.69 6.71
CA VAL A 417 -10.15 4.54 7.09
C VAL A 417 -9.26 4.86 8.31
N ILE A 418 -8.67 6.06 8.37
CA ILE A 418 -7.89 6.50 9.55
C ILE A 418 -8.77 6.50 10.80
N TRP A 419 -10.01 6.99 10.69
CA TRP A 419 -10.94 7.01 11.82
C TRP A 419 -11.36 5.60 12.24
N SER A 420 -11.69 4.73 11.29
CA SER A 420 -12.01 3.32 11.55
C SER A 420 -10.84 2.57 12.20
N ALA A 421 -9.61 2.79 11.75
CA ALA A 421 -8.41 2.21 12.35
C ALA A 421 -8.22 2.69 13.80
N ARG A 422 -8.39 4.00 14.07
CA ARG A 422 -8.33 4.53 15.44
C ARG A 422 -9.40 3.92 16.35
N THR A 423 -10.62 3.76 15.86
CA THR A 423 -11.71 3.13 16.61
C THR A 423 -11.39 1.67 16.90
N LEU A 424 -10.89 0.93 15.90
CA LEU A 424 -10.51 -0.47 16.08
C LEU A 424 -9.34 -0.63 17.07
N SER A 425 -8.35 0.26 17.05
CA SER A 425 -7.26 0.26 18.05
C SER A 425 -7.80 0.37 19.47
N LYS A 426 -8.77 1.26 19.72
CA LYS A 426 -9.42 1.37 21.04
C LYS A 426 -10.18 0.10 21.44
N VAL A 427 -10.86 -0.55 20.48
CA VAL A 427 -11.56 -1.81 20.74
C VAL A 427 -10.57 -2.93 21.07
N VAL A 428 -9.42 -2.97 20.39
CA VAL A 428 -8.36 -3.96 20.64
C VAL A 428 -7.72 -3.73 22.02
N GLU A 429 -7.46 -2.49 22.41
CA GLU A 429 -6.99 -2.13 23.76
C GLU A 429 -8.00 -2.58 24.83
N ALA A 430 -9.28 -2.24 24.66
CA ALA A 430 -10.33 -2.64 25.60
C ALA A 430 -10.49 -4.17 25.69
N LEU A 431 -10.38 -4.89 24.56
CA LEU A 431 -10.43 -6.35 24.54
C LEU A 431 -9.23 -6.95 25.27
N ASN A 432 -8.03 -6.40 25.07
CA ASN A 432 -6.83 -6.84 25.79
C ASN A 432 -7.01 -6.67 27.31
N ASP A 433 -7.56 -5.54 27.75
CA ASP A 433 -7.80 -5.27 29.17
C ASP A 433 -8.85 -6.22 29.76
N GLU A 434 -9.95 -6.48 29.04
CA GLU A 434 -11.00 -7.41 29.50
C GLU A 434 -10.48 -8.86 29.57
N VAL A 435 -9.64 -9.27 28.63
CA VAL A 435 -9.00 -10.60 28.65
C VAL A 435 -8.07 -10.72 29.85
N ASN A 436 -7.24 -9.72 30.13
CA ASN A 436 -6.36 -9.71 31.30
C ASN A 436 -7.17 -9.71 32.61
N ALA A 437 -8.27 -8.95 32.67
CA ALA A 437 -9.19 -8.93 33.80
C ALA A 437 -9.88 -10.28 34.01
N TYR A 438 -10.27 -10.97 32.93
CA TYR A 438 -10.87 -12.31 33.01
C TYR A 438 -9.84 -13.35 33.48
N VAL A 439 -8.65 -13.37 32.88
CA VAL A 439 -7.56 -14.29 33.25
C VAL A 439 -7.18 -14.11 34.72
N SER A 440 -7.10 -12.87 35.22
CA SER A 440 -6.81 -12.60 36.64
C SER A 440 -7.93 -13.00 37.59
N LYS A 441 -9.19 -13.09 37.15
CA LYS A 441 -10.32 -13.59 37.96
C LYS A 441 -10.41 -15.12 37.99
N VAL A 442 -10.04 -15.77 36.88
CA VAL A 442 -9.99 -17.24 36.76
C VAL A 442 -8.71 -17.76 37.43
N ARG A 443 -7.66 -16.93 37.48
CA ARG A 443 -6.45 -17.22 38.25
C ARG A 443 -6.67 -17.11 39.74
#